data_AF-A0A8J2L5B3-F1
#
_entry.id   AF-A0A8J2L5B3-F1
#
_cell.length_a   1.000
_cell.length_b   1.000
_cell.length_c   1.000
_cell.angle_alpha   90.00
_cell.angle_beta   90.00
_cell.angle_gamma   90.00
#
_symmetry.space_group_name_H-M   'P 1'
#
loop_
_entity.id
_entity.type
_entity.pdbx_description
1 polymer ?
#
loop_
_entity_poly.entity_id
_entity_poly.type
_entity_poly.pdbx_seq_one_letter_code
_entity_poly.pdbx_strand_id
1 'polypeptide(L)'
;MQVIHGDLATRNVLVFKNYVVKITDFGLSRNLYTYAAYTQKNQVPLPWAWMALESLRSMTFSSETDIWSFGVTVWEIYSMGQTPYAGTAWTADFANQVEAGQRLTRPTLASDLV
;
A
#
# COMPACT_ATOMS: atom_id res chain seq x y z
N MET A 1 7.79 11.29 -18.01
CA MET A 1 7.84 9.87 -17.63
C MET A 1 6.91 9.71 -16.44
N GLN A 2 5.83 8.96 -16.59
CA GLN A 2 4.91 8.67 -15.49
C GLN A 2 5.41 7.39 -14.81
N VAL A 3 5.71 7.47 -13.52
CA VAL A 3 6.24 6.35 -12.73
C VAL A 3 5.17 5.94 -11.73
N ILE A 4 4.84 4.66 -11.71
CA ILE A 4 3.94 4.04 -10.74
C ILE A 4 4.83 3.37 -9.70
N HIS A 5 4.65 3.64 -8.41
CA HIS A 5 5.48 3.06 -7.36
C HIS A 5 5.18 1.58 -7.18
N GLY A 6 3.91 1.23 -6.93
CA GLY A 6 3.42 -0.15 -6.77
C GLY A 6 3.69 -0.78 -5.38
N ASP A 7 4.59 -0.21 -4.59
CA ASP A 7 4.84 -0.62 -3.19
C ASP A 7 4.99 0.57 -2.22
N LEU A 8 4.13 1.59 -2.31
CA LEU A 8 4.26 2.77 -1.45
C LEU A 8 3.80 2.44 -0.02
N ALA A 9 4.71 2.55 0.95
CA ALA A 9 4.50 2.27 2.37
C ALA A 9 5.54 2.99 3.22
N THR A 10 5.32 3.15 4.53
CA THR A 10 6.30 3.85 5.40
C THR A 10 7.69 3.19 5.42
N ARG A 11 7.76 1.86 5.29
CA ARG A 11 9.05 1.12 5.14
C ARG A 11 9.89 1.58 3.94
N ASN A 12 9.23 2.13 2.91
CA ASN A 12 9.84 2.62 1.67
C ASN A 12 9.96 4.16 1.67
N VAL A 13 9.91 4.77 2.86
CA VAL A 13 10.09 6.20 3.09
C VAL A 13 11.27 6.41 4.03
N LEU A 14 12.33 7.07 3.54
CA LEU A 14 13.54 7.32 4.30
C LEU A 14 13.56 8.76 4.82
N VAL A 15 13.95 8.92 6.09
CA VAL A 15 14.12 10.21 6.74
C VAL A 15 15.60 10.52 6.89
N PHE A 16 16.04 11.62 6.28
CA PHE A 16 17.41 12.11 6.32
C PHE A 16 17.57 13.25 7.33
N LYS A 17 18.80 13.76 7.46
CA LYS A 17 19.10 14.97 8.25
C LYS A 17 18.18 16.13 7.82
N ASN A 18 17.82 16.97 8.79
CA ASN A 18 16.91 18.11 8.61
C ASN A 18 15.49 17.70 8.15
N TYR A 19 15.02 16.51 8.52
CA TYR A 19 13.68 16.00 8.20
C TYR A 19 13.38 15.93 6.69
N VAL A 20 14.41 15.78 5.86
CA VAL A 20 14.23 15.56 4.43
C VAL A 20 13.73 14.12 4.23
N VAL A 21 12.55 13.98 3.64
CA VAL A 21 11.93 12.68 3.36
C VAL A 21 12.14 12.30 1.89
N LYS A 22 12.50 11.04 1.63
CA LYS A 22 12.61 10.50 0.26
C LYS A 22 11.94 9.14 0.13
N ILE A 23 11.21 8.96 -0.96
CA ILE A 23 10.63 7.67 -1.35
C ILE A 23 11.74 6.80 -1.96
N THR A 24 11.77 5.52 -1.62
CA THR A 24 12.74 4.53 -2.10
C THR A 24 12.03 3.26 -2.60
N ASP A 25 12.81 2.31 -3.12
CA ASP A 25 12.36 0.98 -3.55
C ASP A 25 11.36 0.98 -4.72
N PHE A 26 11.80 1.56 -5.83
CA PHE A 26 11.11 1.51 -7.13
C PHE A 26 11.27 0.15 -7.84
N GLY A 27 11.55 -0.93 -7.10
CA GLY A 27 11.80 -2.27 -7.65
C GLY A 27 10.61 -2.81 -8.44
N LEU A 28 9.38 -2.46 -8.03
CA LEU A 28 8.14 -2.84 -8.73
C LEU A 28 7.80 -1.91 -9.89
N SER A 29 8.26 -0.66 -9.84
CA SER A 29 7.81 0.42 -10.71
C SER A 29 8.11 0.23 -12.19
N ARG A 30 9.14 -0.55 -12.52
CA ARG A 30 9.61 -0.72 -13.91
C ARG A 30 9.07 -1.96 -14.61
N ASN A 31 8.40 -2.87 -13.90
CA ASN A 31 8.07 -4.17 -14.46
C ASN A 31 6.73 -4.74 -13.95
N LEU A 32 5.74 -3.88 -13.68
CA LEU A 32 4.48 -4.27 -13.04
C LEU A 32 3.74 -5.43 -13.74
N TYR A 33 3.73 -5.48 -15.07
CA TYR A 33 3.16 -6.61 -15.83
C TYR A 33 3.95 -7.91 -15.63
N THR A 34 5.28 -7.85 -15.74
CA THR A 34 6.16 -9.00 -15.50
C THR A 34 6.11 -9.43 -14.03
N TYR A 35 5.95 -8.47 -13.12
CA TYR A 35 5.84 -8.69 -11.69
C TYR A 35 4.52 -9.38 -11.34
N ALA A 36 3.39 -8.96 -11.91
CA ALA A 36 2.10 -9.64 -11.72
C ALA A 36 2.16 -11.12 -12.16
N ALA A 37 2.79 -11.40 -13.30
CA ALA A 37 3.01 -12.76 -13.76
C ALA A 37 4.01 -13.54 -12.87
N TYR A 38 5.05 -12.87 -12.38
CA TYR A 38 6.08 -13.45 -11.52
C TYR A 38 5.56 -13.78 -10.11
N THR A 39 4.76 -12.91 -9.51
CA THR A 39 4.22 -13.12 -8.16
C THR A 39 3.19 -14.25 -8.13
N GLN A 40 2.32 -14.35 -9.14
CA GLN A 40 1.42 -15.49 -9.29
C GLN A 40 2.17 -16.82 -9.44
N LYS A 41 3.27 -16.83 -10.20
CA LYS A 41 4.05 -18.04 -10.47
C LYS A 41 4.92 -18.48 -9.29
N ASN A 42 5.45 -17.54 -8.51
CA ASN A 42 6.46 -17.81 -7.48
C ASN A 42 5.97 -17.60 -6.04
N GLN A 43 4.69 -17.36 -5.82
CA GLN A 43 4.09 -17.13 -4.48
C GLN A 43 4.84 -16.06 -3.67
N VAL A 44 5.27 -14.99 -4.34
CA VAL A 44 5.96 -13.88 -3.68
C VAL A 44 4.98 -13.17 -2.75
N PRO A 45 5.35 -12.87 -1.50
CA PRO A 45 4.52 -12.08 -0.61
C PRO A 45 4.18 -10.72 -1.23
N LEU A 46 2.88 -10.41 -1.32
CA LEU A 46 2.39 -9.13 -1.80
C LEU A 46 2.11 -8.18 -0.62
N PRO A 47 2.17 -6.85 -0.82
CA PRO A 47 1.86 -5.86 0.21
C PRO A 47 0.33 -5.64 0.32
N TRP A 48 -0.43 -6.71 0.58
CA TRP A 48 -1.91 -6.72 0.53
C TRP A 48 -2.57 -5.52 1.22
N ALA A 49 -2.08 -5.13 2.40
CA ALA A 49 -2.64 -4.03 3.18
C ALA A 49 -2.58 -2.65 2.48
N TRP A 50 -1.62 -2.47 1.56
CA TRP A 50 -1.40 -1.21 0.82
C TRP A 50 -1.97 -1.26 -0.60
N MET A 51 -2.47 -2.41 -1.05
CA MET A 51 -2.97 -2.58 -2.42
C MET A 51 -4.39 -2.03 -2.54
N ALA A 52 -4.64 -1.31 -3.63
CA ALA A 52 -5.97 -0.88 -4.03
C ALA A 52 -6.86 -2.07 -4.41
N LEU A 53 -8.18 -1.90 -4.41
CA LEU A 53 -9.13 -2.98 -4.71
C LEU A 53 -8.90 -3.58 -6.11
N GLU A 54 -8.68 -2.73 -7.11
CA GLU A 54 -8.36 -3.13 -8.48
C GLU A 54 -7.03 -3.90 -8.57
N SER A 55 -6.04 -3.56 -7.73
CA SER A 55 -4.77 -4.29 -7.62
C SER A 55 -4.98 -5.65 -6.97
N LEU A 56 -5.78 -5.73 -5.90
CA LEU A 56 -6.13 -6.99 -5.22
C LEU A 56 -6.89 -7.96 -6.12
N ARG A 57 -7.76 -7.44 -6.99
CA ARG A 57 -8.61 -8.26 -7.88
C ARG A 57 -7.90 -8.70 -9.16
N SER A 58 -7.15 -7.78 -9.77
CA SER A 58 -6.70 -7.94 -11.16
C SER A 58 -5.22 -7.64 -11.37
N MET A 59 -4.45 -7.38 -10.31
CA MET A 59 -3.06 -6.95 -10.39
C MET A 59 -2.87 -5.72 -11.31
N THR A 60 -3.87 -4.84 -11.34
CA THR A 60 -3.82 -3.57 -12.03
C THR A 60 -3.10 -2.54 -11.16
N PHE A 61 -2.22 -1.74 -11.77
CA PHE A 61 -1.43 -0.72 -11.09
C PHE A 61 -1.46 0.58 -11.91
N SER A 62 -1.65 1.70 -11.24
CA SER A 62 -1.74 3.03 -11.82
C SER A 62 -1.36 4.09 -10.80
N SER A 63 -1.40 5.37 -11.19
CA SER A 63 -1.20 6.47 -10.24
C SER A 63 -2.32 6.50 -9.18
N GLU A 64 -3.53 6.08 -9.53
CA GLU A 64 -4.68 5.97 -8.62
C GLU A 64 -4.47 4.86 -7.58
N THR A 65 -3.84 3.74 -7.96
CA THR A 65 -3.49 2.70 -6.99
C THR A 65 -2.42 3.19 -6.00
N ASP A 66 -1.48 4.02 -6.45
CA ASP A 66 -0.51 4.64 -5.55
C ASP A 66 -1.16 5.66 -4.59
N ILE A 67 -2.25 6.33 -5.00
CA ILE A 67 -3.04 7.20 -4.11
C ILE A 67 -3.67 6.39 -2.98
N TRP A 68 -4.17 5.18 -3.26
CA TRP A 68 -4.65 4.27 -2.23
C TRP A 68 -3.53 3.89 -1.25
N SER A 69 -2.40 3.43 -1.77
CA SER A 69 -1.23 3.07 -0.95
C SER A 69 -0.72 4.25 -0.12
N PHE A 70 -0.79 5.47 -0.66
CA PHE A 70 -0.50 6.70 0.07
C PHE A 70 -1.45 6.90 1.25
N GLY A 71 -2.75 6.65 1.09
CA GLY A 71 -3.73 6.71 2.19
C GLY A 71 -3.38 5.77 3.34
N VAL A 72 -2.97 4.54 3.02
CA VAL A 72 -2.49 3.57 4.03
C VAL A 72 -1.17 4.05 4.66
N THR A 73 -0.26 4.62 3.87
CA THR A 73 1.01 5.20 4.37
C THR A 73 0.77 6.35 5.34
N VAL A 74 -0.20 7.23 5.04
CA VAL A 74 -0.63 8.29 5.96
C VAL A 74 -1.20 7.70 7.24
N TRP A 75 -2.03 6.66 7.13
CA TRP A 75 -2.55 5.96 8.30
C TRP A 75 -1.43 5.41 9.20
N GLU A 76 -0.41 4.79 8.62
CA GLU A 76 0.78 4.31 9.36
C GLU A 76 1.48 5.46 10.09
N ILE A 77 1.65 6.62 9.45
CA ILE A 77 2.29 7.80 10.08
C ILE A 77 1.49 8.25 11.31
N TYR A 78 0.18 8.42 11.16
CA TYR A 78 -0.68 8.89 12.24
C TYR A 78 -0.97 7.84 13.32
N SER A 79 -0.72 6.56 13.03
CA SER A 79 -0.83 5.48 14.01
C SER A 79 0.49 5.19 14.72
N MET A 80 1.56 5.96 14.46
CA MET A 80 2.91 5.72 14.98
C MET A 80 3.49 4.37 14.54
N GLY A 81 3.23 3.98 13.29
CA GLY A 81 3.78 2.77 12.67
C GLY A 81 3.06 1.47 13.08
N GLN A 82 1.78 1.54 13.44
CA GLN A 82 1.00 0.32 13.64
C GLN A 82 0.87 -0.46 12.33
N THR A 83 0.66 -1.78 12.44
CA THR A 83 0.39 -2.64 11.28
C THR A 83 -1.03 -2.36 10.75
N PRO A 84 -1.18 -1.93 9.48
CA PRO A 84 -2.51 -1.76 8.89
C PRO A 84 -3.25 -3.10 8.84
N TYR A 85 -4.55 -3.09 9.20
CA TYR A 85 -5.40 -4.29 9.24
C TYR A 85 -4.77 -5.43 10.10
N ALA A 86 -4.21 -5.10 11.26
CA ALA A 86 -3.62 -6.07 12.17
C ALA A 86 -4.59 -7.23 12.50
N GLY A 87 -4.11 -8.47 12.37
CA GLY A 87 -4.90 -9.68 12.62
C GLY A 87 -5.70 -10.19 11.42
N THR A 88 -5.68 -9.48 10.29
CA THR A 88 -6.34 -9.93 9.05
C THR A 88 -5.55 -11.02 8.33
N ALA A 89 -6.25 -12.01 7.79
CA ALA A 89 -5.67 -13.01 6.90
C ALA A 89 -5.59 -12.48 5.46
N TRP A 90 -4.42 -12.55 4.85
CA TRP A 90 -4.18 -12.13 3.46
C TRP A 90 -4.66 -13.19 2.46
N THR A 91 -5.97 -13.22 2.25
CA THR A 91 -6.63 -14.13 1.31
C THR A 91 -7.54 -13.36 0.37
N ALA A 92 -8.07 -14.01 -0.67
CA ALA A 92 -9.06 -13.41 -1.57
C ALA A 92 -10.27 -12.80 -0.82
N ASP A 93 -10.54 -13.25 0.40
CA ASP A 93 -11.59 -12.69 1.24
C ASP A 93 -11.30 -11.24 1.68
N PHE A 94 -10.03 -10.84 1.84
CA PHE A 94 -9.68 -9.46 2.15
C PHE A 94 -10.18 -8.48 1.07
N ALA A 95 -10.06 -8.86 -0.20
CA ALA A 95 -10.58 -8.06 -1.30
C ALA A 95 -12.12 -7.90 -1.22
N ASN A 96 -12.84 -8.95 -0.80
CA ASN A 96 -14.29 -8.88 -0.58
C ASN A 96 -14.64 -7.92 0.57
N GLN A 97 -13.89 -7.98 1.67
CA GLN A 97 -14.13 -7.09 2.82
C GLN A 97 -13.88 -5.62 2.45
N VAL A 98 -12.81 -5.34 1.72
CA VAL A 98 -12.50 -4.00 1.20
C VAL A 98 -13.59 -3.53 0.24
N GLU A 99 -14.07 -4.38 -0.67
CA GLU A 99 -15.19 -4.06 -1.56
C GLU A 99 -16.49 -3.76 -0.79
N ALA A 100 -16.77 -4.51 0.28
CA ALA A 100 -17.90 -4.30 1.18
C ALA A 100 -17.77 -3.03 2.06
N GLY A 101 -16.69 -2.25 1.91
CA GLY A 101 -16.49 -0.98 2.60
C GLY A 101 -15.60 -1.07 3.84
N GLN A 102 -14.97 -2.20 4.14
CA GLN A 102 -13.98 -2.27 5.22
C GLN A 102 -12.84 -1.29 4.94
N ARG A 103 -12.56 -0.39 5.88
CA ARG A 103 -11.45 0.56 5.83
C ARG A 103 -10.73 0.56 7.18
N LEU A 104 -9.51 1.08 7.18
CA LEU A 104 -8.78 1.31 8.43
C LEU A 104 -9.59 2.26 9.32
N THR A 105 -9.60 1.95 10.62
CA THR A 105 -10.18 2.86 11.62
C THR A 105 -9.34 4.13 11.71
N ARG A 106 -9.90 5.21 12.26
CA ARG A 106 -9.13 6.43 12.46
C ARG A 106 -7.90 6.16 13.36
N PRO A 107 -6.69 6.56 12.95
CA PRO A 107 -5.48 6.34 13.73
C PRO A 107 -5.40 7.33 14.92
N THR A 108 -4.59 6.99 15.91
CA THR A 108 -4.54 7.65 17.22
C THR A 108 -4.22 9.14 17.18
N LEU A 109 -3.37 9.59 16.26
CA LEU A 109 -2.96 10.99 16.16
C LEU A 109 -3.72 11.79 15.09
N ALA A 110 -4.65 11.19 14.37
CA ALA A 110 -5.44 11.93 13.37
C ALA A 110 -6.43 12.89 14.06
N SER A 111 -6.57 14.11 13.52
CA SER A 111 -7.45 15.15 14.06
C SER A 111 -8.94 14.85 13.87
N ASP A 112 -9.80 15.42 14.73
CA ASP A 112 -11.27 15.35 14.62
C ASP A 112 -11.84 16.31 13.58
N LEU A 113 -11.03 17.26 13.12
CA LEU A 113 -11.44 18.28 12.18
C LEU A 113 -11.43 17.70 10.76
N VAL A 114 -12.63 17.63 10.16
CA VAL A 114 -12.90 17.45 8.72
C VAL A 114 -13.56 18.73 8.22
#